data_AF-A0AAV8YMI7-F1
#
_entry.id   AF-A0AAV8YMI7-F1
#
_cell.length_a   1.000
_cell.length_b   1.000
_cell.length_c   1.000
_cell.angle_alpha   90.00
_cell.angle_beta   90.00
_cell.angle_gamma   90.00
#
_symmetry.space_group_name_H-M   'P 1'
#
loop_
_entity.id
_entity.type
_entity.pdbx_description
1 polymer ?
#
loop_
_entity_poly.entity_id
_entity_poly.type
_entity_poly.pdbx_seq_one_letter_code
_entity_poly.pdbx_strand_id
1 'polypeptide(L)'
;MTVYTKEEKVQIIKWYFISQSAEEVVGRFTFSLENRPVPTTSGCITGCKKCLSYQPEETIPRPLSENRLEREVAICAFVEANETVRNILRRNGYKCYKVQETQELFPEDYNRRLEFCESMREKADSYEHFLNNHHNHQITRYWSTENKHLSIPVRTQYPEKVNVWAGILGDSILGPFFINGSLSSNKYLTMLQQQIIPVVRSLSINLENVWFQQDGCPVHNSQQ
;
A
#
# COMPACT_ATOMS: atom_id res chain seq x y z
N MET A 1 20.12 -6.79 -34.82
CA MET A 1 20.22 -5.63 -33.91
C MET A 1 18.90 -5.49 -33.16
N THR A 2 18.90 -5.27 -31.85
CA THR A 2 17.65 -5.09 -31.11
C THR A 2 17.06 -3.72 -31.42
N VAL A 3 15.81 -3.70 -31.90
CA VAL A 3 15.06 -2.48 -32.29
C VAL A 3 15.02 -1.43 -31.16
N TYR A 4 14.97 -1.88 -29.91
CA TYR A 4 14.95 -1.05 -28.71
C TYR A 4 16.22 -1.17 -27.89
N THR A 5 16.64 -0.06 -27.27
CA THR A 5 17.73 -0.02 -26.29
C THR A 5 17.32 -0.74 -25.00
N LYS A 6 18.27 -0.90 -24.07
CA LYS A 6 18.01 -1.55 -22.77
C LYS A 6 17.05 -0.71 -21.93
N GLU A 7 17.24 0.60 -21.95
CA GLU A 7 16.50 1.60 -21.20
C GLU A 7 15.05 1.68 -21.71
N GLU A 8 14.86 1.66 -23.03
CA GLU A 8 13.54 1.68 -23.67
C GLU A 8 12.70 0.45 -23.31
N LYS A 9 13.32 -0.73 -23.27
CA LYS A 9 12.64 -1.97 -22.86
C LYS A 9 12.17 -1.90 -21.40
N VAL A 10 12.97 -1.29 -20.52
CA VAL A 10 12.59 -1.09 -19.12
C VAL A 10 11.41 -0.11 -19.02
N GLN A 11 11.39 0.96 -19.83
CA GLN A 11 10.26 1.93 -19.84
C GLN A 11 8.96 1.32 -20.37
N ILE A 12 9.03 0.55 -21.46
CA ILE A 12 7.87 -0.17 -22.01
C ILE A 12 7.23 -1.06 -20.93
N ILE A 13 8.05 -1.82 -20.19
CA ILE A 13 7.58 -2.70 -19.12
C ILE A 13 6.97 -1.88 -17.97
N LYS A 14 7.64 -0.81 -17.53
CA LYS A 14 7.14 0.07 -16.46
C LYS A 14 5.79 0.68 -16.81
N TRP A 15 5.64 1.24 -18.01
CA TRP A 15 4.39 1.84 -18.44
C TRP A 15 3.27 0.82 -18.54
N TYR A 16 3.55 -0.39 -19.04
CA TYR A 16 2.52 -1.44 -19.17
C TYR A 16 1.98 -1.85 -17.81
N PHE A 17 2.83 -1.97 -16.80
CA PHE A 17 2.38 -2.32 -15.45
C PHE A 17 1.61 -1.19 -14.75
N ILE A 18 1.92 0.07 -15.05
CA ILE A 18 1.17 1.21 -14.50
C ILE A 18 -0.23 1.31 -15.11
N SER A 19 -0.32 1.14 -16.44
CA SER A 19 -1.57 1.33 -17.17
C SER A 19 -2.42 0.08 -17.26
N GLN A 20 -1.80 -1.10 -17.14
CA GLN A 20 -2.38 -2.39 -17.57
C GLN A 20 -2.96 -2.36 -18.99
N SER A 21 -2.54 -1.39 -19.81
CA SER A 21 -3.00 -1.17 -21.19
C SER A 21 -1.81 -1.00 -22.11
N ALA A 22 -1.75 -1.84 -23.14
CA ALA A 22 -0.74 -1.72 -24.18
C ALA A 22 -0.99 -0.51 -25.08
N GLU A 23 -2.25 -0.06 -25.26
CA GLU A 23 -2.52 1.19 -25.99
C GLU A 23 -1.91 2.39 -25.27
N GLU A 24 -2.01 2.44 -23.94
CA GLU A 24 -1.44 3.55 -23.17
C GLU A 24 0.09 3.53 -23.19
N VAL A 25 0.72 2.36 -23.20
CA VAL A 25 2.17 2.22 -23.39
C VAL A 25 2.60 2.74 -24.75
N VAL A 26 1.86 2.36 -25.78
CA VAL A 26 2.10 2.81 -27.16
C VAL A 26 1.95 4.33 -27.26
N GLY A 27 0.91 4.90 -26.65
CA GLY A 27 0.71 6.35 -26.57
C GLY A 27 1.85 7.06 -25.84
N ARG A 28 2.24 6.57 -24.66
CA ARG A 28 3.34 7.14 -23.87
C ARG A 28 4.68 7.02 -24.59
N PHE A 29 4.95 5.90 -25.26
CA PHE A 29 6.16 5.70 -26.04
C PHE A 29 6.23 6.66 -27.23
N THR A 30 5.13 6.79 -27.97
CA THR A 30 5.02 7.71 -29.12
C THR A 30 5.23 9.16 -28.69
N PHE A 31 4.72 9.53 -27.52
CA PHE A 31 4.86 10.88 -26.97
C PHE A 31 6.23 11.16 -26.35
N SER A 32 6.84 10.17 -25.69
CA SER A 32 8.06 10.36 -24.89
C SER A 32 9.36 10.11 -25.65
N LEU A 33 9.31 9.42 -26.79
CA LEU A 33 10.47 9.02 -27.58
C LEU A 33 10.23 9.29 -29.07
N GLU A 34 10.44 10.54 -29.48
CA GLU A 34 10.32 10.95 -30.87
C GLU A 34 11.31 10.19 -31.78
N ASN A 35 10.87 9.87 -33.00
CA ASN A 35 11.66 9.17 -34.04
C ASN A 35 12.10 7.73 -33.71
N ARG A 36 11.48 7.08 -32.71
CA ARG A 36 11.71 5.66 -32.42
C ARG A 36 10.55 4.81 -32.95
N PRO A 37 10.83 3.59 -33.45
CA PRO A 37 9.79 2.71 -33.98
C PRO A 37 8.82 2.32 -32.87
N VAL A 38 7.55 2.70 -32.99
CA VAL A 38 6.54 2.47 -31.97
C VAL A 38 6.34 0.95 -31.76
N PRO A 39 6.42 0.45 -30.51
CA PRO A 39 6.23 -0.97 -30.25
C PRO A 39 4.79 -1.38 -30.58
N THR A 40 4.62 -2.57 -31.17
CA THR A 40 3.27 -3.08 -31.44
C THR A 40 2.59 -3.47 -30.13
N THR A 41 1.26 -3.32 -30.07
CA THR A 41 0.44 -3.76 -28.95
C THR A 41 0.73 -5.24 -28.60
N SER A 42 0.87 -6.09 -29.61
CA SER A 42 1.27 -7.49 -29.44
C SER A 42 2.70 -7.65 -28.89
N GLY A 43 3.67 -6.84 -29.33
CA GLY A 43 5.04 -6.85 -28.82
C GLY A 43 5.14 -6.42 -27.35
N CYS A 44 4.39 -5.38 -26.96
CA CYS A 44 4.25 -4.96 -25.57
C CYS A 44 3.67 -6.09 -24.71
N ILE A 45 2.56 -6.69 -25.18
CA ILE A 45 1.88 -7.78 -24.48
C ILE A 45 2.75 -9.02 -24.39
N THR A 46 3.43 -9.46 -25.45
CA THR A 46 4.29 -10.65 -25.44
C THR A 46 5.52 -10.47 -24.55
N GLY A 47 6.12 -9.27 -24.54
CA GLY A 47 7.21 -8.94 -23.62
C GLY A 47 6.77 -8.96 -22.15
N CYS A 48 5.55 -8.50 -21.88
CA CYS A 48 5.00 -8.44 -20.52
C CYS A 48 4.35 -9.76 -20.07
N LYS A 49 3.75 -10.56 -20.96
CA LYS A 49 3.18 -11.89 -20.67
C LYS A 49 4.22 -12.93 -20.24
N LYS A 50 5.45 -12.83 -20.76
CA LYS A 50 6.60 -13.60 -20.23
C LYS A 50 6.96 -13.25 -18.79
N CYS A 51 6.48 -12.11 -18.29
CA CYS A 51 6.57 -11.73 -16.89
C CYS A 51 5.31 -12.17 -16.13
N LEU A 52 4.11 -11.94 -16.65
CA LEU A 52 2.80 -12.05 -15.97
C LEU A 52 2.26 -13.46 -15.67
N SER A 53 3.07 -14.52 -15.51
CA SER A 53 2.57 -15.85 -15.09
C SER A 53 2.11 -15.92 -13.62
N TYR A 54 1.84 -14.78 -12.99
CA TYR A 54 1.23 -14.66 -11.66
C TYR A 54 -0.14 -13.99 -11.83
N GLN A 55 -1.21 -14.74 -11.55
CA GLN A 55 -2.58 -14.21 -11.43
C GLN A 55 -2.76 -13.80 -9.97
N PRO A 56 -2.89 -12.50 -9.65
CA PRO A 56 -3.25 -12.10 -8.30
C PRO A 56 -4.72 -12.43 -8.06
N GLU A 57 -5.03 -13.16 -6.98
CA GLU A 57 -6.37 -13.11 -6.37
C GLU A 57 -6.72 -11.63 -6.11
N GLU A 58 -7.99 -11.27 -6.33
CA GLU A 58 -8.52 -9.91 -6.31
C GLU A 58 -8.20 -9.15 -5.00
N THR A 59 -7.02 -8.54 -4.92
CA THR A 59 -6.78 -7.46 -3.97
C THR A 59 -7.42 -6.20 -4.55
N ILE A 60 -8.59 -5.86 -4.01
CA ILE A 60 -9.33 -4.61 -4.27
C ILE A 60 -8.33 -3.43 -4.20
N PRO A 61 -8.11 -2.69 -5.31
CA PRO A 61 -7.28 -1.51 -5.28
C PRO A 61 -7.92 -0.47 -4.35
N ARG A 62 -7.18 0.00 -3.33
CA ARG A 62 -7.57 1.18 -2.57
C ARG A 62 -7.72 2.37 -3.53
N PRO A 63 -8.74 3.23 -3.37
CA PRO A 63 -8.90 4.40 -4.24
C PRO A 63 -7.66 5.28 -4.12
N LEU A 64 -7.08 5.59 -5.28
CA LEU A 64 -5.87 6.38 -5.45
C LEU A 64 -6.18 7.84 -5.17
N SER A 65 -5.44 8.46 -4.23
CA SER A 65 -5.38 9.91 -4.15
C SER A 65 -4.43 10.43 -5.24
N GLU A 66 -4.70 11.59 -5.83
CA GLU A 66 -4.06 12.11 -7.06
C GLU A 66 -2.59 12.59 -6.89
N ASN A 67 -1.76 11.88 -6.13
CA ASN A 67 -0.35 12.25 -5.97
C ASN A 67 0.58 11.39 -6.84
N ARG A 68 1.40 12.07 -7.65
CA ARG A 68 2.38 11.53 -8.61
C ARG A 68 3.37 10.52 -7.99
N LEU A 69 3.56 10.55 -6.67
CA LEU A 69 4.42 9.65 -5.89
C LEU A 69 3.79 8.26 -5.65
N GLU A 70 2.46 8.17 -5.54
CA GLU A 70 1.75 6.92 -5.25
C GLU A 70 1.67 5.99 -6.48
N ARG A 71 1.77 6.55 -7.69
CA ARG A 71 1.89 5.75 -8.94
C ARG A 71 3.15 4.89 -8.98
N GLU A 72 4.20 5.20 -8.21
CA GLU A 72 5.38 4.34 -8.06
C GLU A 72 5.16 3.21 -7.03
N VAL A 73 4.20 3.35 -6.12
CA VAL A 73 3.98 2.43 -4.99
C VAL A 73 3.37 1.11 -5.47
N ALA A 74 2.46 1.13 -6.44
CA ALA A 74 1.89 -0.08 -7.05
C ALA A 74 2.93 -0.89 -7.87
N ILE A 75 3.94 -0.22 -8.44
CA ILE A 75 4.99 -0.87 -9.25
C ILE A 75 5.90 -1.73 -8.37
N CYS A 76 6.13 -1.34 -7.11
CA CYS A 76 7.12 -1.97 -6.24
C CYS A 76 6.69 -3.37 -5.74
N ALA A 77 5.45 -3.51 -5.26
CA ALA A 77 4.95 -4.77 -4.72
C ALA A 77 4.82 -5.87 -5.79
N PHE A 78 4.43 -5.51 -7.02
CA PHE A 78 4.27 -6.47 -8.11
C PHE A 78 5.61 -6.91 -8.74
N VAL A 79 6.61 -6.01 -8.76
CA VAL A 79 8.00 -6.33 -9.17
C VAL A 79 8.62 -7.38 -8.24
N GLU A 80 8.30 -7.36 -6.94
CA GLU A 80 8.81 -8.36 -5.99
C GLU A 80 8.26 -9.78 -6.25
N ALA A 81 7.00 -9.91 -6.68
CA ALA A 81 6.40 -11.21 -6.99
C ALA A 81 6.95 -11.84 -8.29
N ASN A 82 7.55 -11.05 -9.19
CA ASN A 82 7.85 -11.47 -10.56
C ASN A 82 9.34 -11.70 -10.84
N GLU A 83 9.74 -12.98 -10.97
CA GLU A 83 11.14 -13.35 -11.18
C GLU A 83 11.74 -12.84 -12.50
N THR A 84 10.96 -12.86 -13.58
CA THR A 84 11.41 -12.36 -14.89
C THR A 84 11.73 -10.86 -14.82
N VAL A 85 10.89 -10.07 -14.15
CA VAL A 85 11.11 -8.64 -13.98
C VAL A 85 12.33 -8.37 -13.11
N ARG A 86 12.49 -9.07 -11.99
CA ARG A 86 13.71 -8.98 -11.15
C ARG A 86 14.97 -9.30 -11.93
N ASN A 87 14.94 -10.32 -12.78
CA ASN A 87 16.07 -10.72 -13.61
C ASN A 87 16.41 -9.66 -14.67
N ILE A 88 15.41 -9.06 -15.31
CA ILE A 88 15.62 -7.95 -16.25
C ILE A 88 16.21 -6.74 -15.52
N LEU A 89 15.67 -6.35 -14.36
CA LEU A 89 16.16 -5.21 -13.59
C LEU A 89 17.62 -5.40 -13.13
N ARG A 90 17.95 -6.57 -12.56
CA ARG A 90 19.32 -6.90 -12.13
C ARG A 90 20.30 -6.89 -13.31
N ARG A 91 19.93 -7.48 -14.46
CA ARG A 91 20.77 -7.49 -15.68
C ARG A 91 21.03 -6.09 -16.24
N ASN A 92 20.17 -5.13 -15.92
CA ASN A 92 20.30 -3.74 -16.35
C ASN A 92 20.83 -2.82 -15.22
N GLY A 93 21.43 -3.38 -14.17
CA GLY A 93 22.12 -2.60 -13.13
C GLY A 93 21.21 -1.93 -12.09
N TYR A 94 19.91 -2.22 -12.10
CA TYR A 94 18.99 -1.73 -11.06
C TYR A 94 19.19 -2.54 -9.78
N LYS A 95 19.31 -1.82 -8.66
CA LYS A 95 19.40 -2.38 -7.32
C LYS A 95 18.12 -2.11 -6.56
N CYS A 96 17.80 -3.05 -5.67
CA CYS A 96 16.67 -2.98 -4.77
C CYS A 96 17.06 -2.21 -3.50
N TYR A 97 16.27 -1.21 -3.13
CA TYR A 97 16.46 -0.37 -1.96
C TYR A 97 15.22 -0.41 -1.06
N LYS A 98 15.43 -0.36 0.25
CA LYS A 98 14.36 -0.13 1.22
C LYS A 98 14.30 1.36 1.50
N VAL A 99 13.13 1.97 1.36
CA VAL A 99 12.92 3.34 1.86
C VAL A 99 12.97 3.35 3.38
N GLN A 100 13.59 4.39 3.93
CA GLN A 100 13.55 4.64 5.36
C GLN A 100 12.27 5.40 5.68
N GLU A 101 11.36 4.73 6.39
CA GLU A 101 10.18 5.38 6.95
C GLU A 101 10.60 6.19 8.17
N THR A 102 10.38 7.50 8.14
CA THR A 102 10.70 8.39 9.26
C THR A 102 9.43 8.96 9.89
N GLN A 103 9.56 9.39 11.14
CA GLN A 103 8.55 10.22 11.79
C GLN A 103 8.45 11.57 11.05
N GLU A 104 7.25 12.12 10.93
CA GLU A 104 7.04 13.51 10.50
C GLU A 104 7.68 14.46 11.52
N LEU A 105 8.42 15.45 11.03
CA LEU A 105 9.13 16.42 11.86
C LEU A 105 8.67 17.83 11.51
N PHE A 106 8.32 18.59 12.53
CA PHE A 106 8.05 20.01 12.44
C PHE A 106 9.30 20.82 12.80
N PRO A 107 9.44 22.07 12.32
CA PRO A 107 10.58 22.93 12.65
C PRO A 107 10.84 23.06 14.16
N GLU A 108 9.78 23.05 14.97
CA GLU A 108 9.82 23.15 16.43
C GLU A 108 10.34 21.86 17.11
N ASP A 109 10.30 20.72 16.41
CA ASP A 109 10.75 19.44 16.96
C ASP A 109 12.28 19.37 17.03
N TYR A 110 13.01 20.19 16.28
CA TYR A 110 14.47 20.16 16.29
C TYR A 110 15.03 20.38 17.70
N ASN A 111 14.62 21.46 18.37
CA ASN A 111 15.10 21.79 19.70
C ASN A 111 14.66 20.74 20.73
N ARG A 112 13.39 20.31 20.67
CA ARG A 112 12.85 19.28 21.59
C ARG A 112 13.57 17.95 21.46
N ARG A 113 13.94 17.55 20.24
CA ARG A 113 14.67 16.31 19.98
C ARG A 113 16.13 16.44 20.39
N LEU A 114 16.75 17.60 20.21
CA LEU A 114 18.11 17.87 20.69
C LEU A 114 18.18 17.77 22.22
N GLU A 115 17.28 18.45 22.92
CA GLU A 115 17.15 18.40 24.38
C GLU A 115 16.89 16.97 24.88
N PHE A 116 16.01 16.22 24.21
CA PHE A 116 15.76 14.81 24.51
C PHE A 116 17.03 13.96 24.35
N CYS A 117 17.76 14.12 23.24
CA CYS A 117 19.00 13.38 22.98
C CYS A 117 20.07 13.70 24.03
N GLU A 118 20.22 14.96 24.43
CA GLU A 118 21.15 15.37 25.48
C GLU A 118 20.76 14.75 26.84
N SER A 119 19.49 14.83 27.22
CA SER A 119 18.98 14.22 28.46
C SER A 119 19.10 12.69 28.45
N MET A 120 18.87 12.05 27.31
CA MET A 120 19.01 10.59 27.19
C MET A 120 20.46 10.15 27.19
N ARG A 121 21.38 10.93 26.61
CA ARG A 121 22.82 10.66 26.69
C ARG A 121 23.30 10.61 28.13
N GLU A 122 22.87 11.56 28.96
CA GLU A 122 23.20 11.60 30.40
C GLU A 122 22.64 10.39 31.17
N LYS A 123 21.48 9.87 30.76
CA LYS A 123 20.83 8.72 31.41
C LYS A 123 21.36 7.37 30.92
N ALA A 124 21.80 7.29 29.67
CA ALA A 124 22.35 6.08 29.06
C ALA A 124 23.62 5.60 29.76
N ASP A 125 24.42 6.52 30.30
CA ASP A 125 25.60 6.20 31.12
C ASP A 125 25.25 5.50 32.45
N SER A 126 23.96 5.42 32.82
CA SER A 126 23.47 4.88 34.09
C SER A 126 22.54 3.65 34.00
N TYR A 127 22.17 3.18 32.80
CA TYR A 127 21.22 2.07 32.63
C TYR A 127 21.62 1.08 31.52
N GLU A 128 21.81 -0.19 31.87
CA GLU A 128 22.35 -1.26 30.98
C GLU A 128 21.33 -1.86 29.98
N HIS A 129 20.04 -1.50 30.08
CA HIS A 129 18.99 -2.02 29.19
C HIS A 129 18.11 -0.92 28.62
N PHE A 130 18.70 -0.12 27.72
CA PHE A 130 17.98 0.86 26.93
C PHE A 130 17.86 0.38 25.48
N LEU A 131 16.62 0.22 25.01
CA LEU A 131 16.20 -0.14 23.64
C LEU A 131 16.00 -1.64 23.36
N ASN A 132 14.88 -2.18 23.83
CA ASN A 132 14.17 -3.22 23.09
C ASN A 132 13.01 -2.58 22.34
N ASN A 133 13.13 -2.44 21.02
CA ASN A 133 11.96 -2.24 20.18
C ASN A 133 12.13 -2.98 18.85
N HIS A 134 11.45 -4.12 18.78
CA HIS A 134 11.18 -4.83 17.55
C HIS A 134 9.89 -4.28 16.96
N HIS A 135 9.94 -3.69 15.77
CA HIS A 135 8.78 -3.60 14.87
C HIS A 135 9.27 -3.75 13.43
N ASN A 136 8.88 -4.86 12.80
CA ASN A 136 9.30 -5.25 11.46
C ASN A 136 8.18 -4.91 10.48
N HIS A 137 8.26 -3.73 9.85
CA HIS A 137 7.39 -3.41 8.72
C HIS A 137 8.19 -3.56 7.42
N GLN A 138 7.76 -4.52 6.59
CA GLN A 138 8.07 -4.67 5.16
C GLN A 138 6.71 -4.88 4.48
N ILE A 139 6.41 -4.32 3.29
CA ILE A 139 6.73 -4.87 1.96
C ILE A 139 6.68 -3.71 0.94
N THR A 140 7.69 -2.84 0.91
CA THR A 140 7.87 -1.90 -0.21
C THR A 140 9.34 -1.75 -0.54
N ARG A 141 9.74 -2.16 -1.75
CA ARG A 141 11.11 -2.02 -2.26
C ARG A 141 11.17 -1.21 -3.55
N TYR A 142 12.10 -0.28 -3.60
CA TYR A 142 12.31 0.61 -4.74
C TYR A 142 13.48 0.10 -5.59
N TRP A 143 13.36 0.19 -6.92
CA TRP A 143 14.40 -0.23 -7.86
C TRP A 143 14.98 0.97 -8.60
N SER A 144 16.27 1.22 -8.44
CA SER A 144 16.99 2.35 -9.07
C SER A 144 18.41 1.94 -9.44
N THR A 145 19.00 2.57 -10.44
CA THR A 145 20.43 2.41 -10.77
C THR A 145 21.32 3.09 -9.73
N GLU A 146 20.80 4.10 -9.04
CA GLU A 146 21.48 4.86 -7.99
C GLU A 146 20.72 4.77 -6.66
N ASN A 147 21.45 4.74 -5.54
CA ASN A 147 20.84 4.76 -4.22
C ASN A 147 20.41 6.19 -3.89
N LYS A 148 19.09 6.42 -3.86
CA LYS A 148 18.53 7.74 -3.62
C LYS A 148 18.43 8.12 -2.13
N HIS A 149 18.83 7.22 -1.21
CA HIS A 149 18.76 7.43 0.24
C HIS A 149 17.42 8.03 0.69
N LEU A 150 16.33 7.54 0.10
CA LEU A 150 15.02 8.12 0.28
C LEU A 150 14.52 7.85 1.70
N SER A 151 14.27 8.92 2.43
CA SER A 151 13.49 8.95 3.65
C SER A 151 12.12 9.54 3.37
N ILE A 152 11.04 8.84 3.71
CA ILE A 152 9.67 9.35 3.56
C ILE A 152 9.07 9.51 4.95
N PRO A 153 8.57 10.70 5.31
CA PRO A 153 7.79 10.88 6.51
C PRO A 153 6.43 10.19 6.31
N VAL A 154 6.24 9.03 6.92
CA VAL A 154 4.97 8.26 6.80
C VAL A 154 4.24 8.14 8.13
N ARG A 155 4.92 8.41 9.24
CA ARG A 155 4.34 8.36 10.58
C ARG A 155 4.07 9.78 11.04
N THR A 156 2.87 10.27 10.78
CA THR A 156 2.36 11.49 11.42
C THR A 156 1.90 11.16 12.85
N GLN A 157 2.06 12.11 13.78
CA GLN A 157 1.47 12.01 15.12
C GLN A 157 -0.04 12.28 15.09
N TYR A 158 -0.55 12.85 13.99
CA TYR A 158 -1.94 13.27 13.82
C TYR A 158 -2.58 12.58 12.60
N PRO A 159 -2.59 11.24 12.54
CA PRO A 159 -3.22 10.58 11.41
C PRO A 159 -4.72 10.86 11.42
N GLU A 160 -5.27 11.26 10.27
CA GLU A 160 -6.71 11.21 10.06
C GLU A 160 -7.14 9.73 10.09
N LYS A 161 -7.95 9.38 11.08
CA LYS A 161 -8.44 8.01 11.26
C LYS A 161 -9.91 7.96 10.87
N VAL A 162 -10.25 6.95 10.08
CA VAL A 162 -11.64 6.61 9.79
C VAL A 162 -11.95 5.28 10.48
N ASN A 163 -13.04 5.24 11.25
CA ASN A 163 -13.53 3.99 11.83
C ASN A 163 -14.56 3.37 10.88
N VAL A 164 -14.34 2.11 10.53
CA VAL A 164 -15.22 1.37 9.62
C VAL A 164 -15.62 0.06 10.28
N TRP A 165 -16.89 -0.27 10.17
CA TRP A 165 -17.38 -1.62 10.45
C TRP A 165 -17.72 -2.31 9.12
N ALA A 166 -17.30 -3.56 8.99
CA ALA A 166 -17.72 -4.45 7.92
C ALA A 166 -17.87 -5.86 8.48
N GLY A 167 -18.88 -6.58 8.02
CA GLY A 167 -19.11 -7.98 8.31
C GLY A 167 -18.82 -8.84 7.08
N ILE A 168 -18.48 -10.10 7.31
CA ILE A 168 -18.43 -11.11 6.25
C ILE A 168 -19.52 -12.12 6.56
N LEU A 169 -20.36 -12.45 5.57
CA LEU A 169 -21.42 -13.42 5.69
C LEU A 169 -21.40 -14.33 4.46
N GLY A 170 -20.96 -15.58 4.66
CA GLY A 170 -20.69 -16.50 3.55
C GLY A 170 -19.68 -15.87 2.58
N ASP A 171 -20.05 -15.81 1.30
CA ASP A 171 -19.21 -15.22 0.23
C ASP A 171 -19.47 -13.72 0.02
N SER A 172 -20.22 -13.07 0.92
CA SER A 172 -20.62 -11.66 0.80
C SER A 172 -20.02 -10.79 1.88
N ILE A 173 -19.68 -9.56 1.52
CA ILE A 173 -19.26 -8.50 2.45
C ILE A 173 -20.48 -7.63 2.79
N LEU A 174 -20.70 -7.40 4.08
CA LEU A 174 -21.73 -6.52 4.62
C LEU A 174 -21.10 -5.20 5.06
N GLY A 175 -21.41 -4.12 4.35
CA GLY A 175 -20.82 -2.79 4.57
C GLY A 175 -20.08 -2.28 3.34
N PRO A 176 -19.16 -1.31 3.48
CA PRO A 176 -18.65 -0.70 4.71
C PRO A 176 -19.65 0.26 5.39
N PHE A 177 -19.67 0.26 6.72
CA PHE A 177 -20.41 1.23 7.53
C PHE A 177 -19.43 2.15 8.24
N PHE A 178 -19.52 3.46 7.95
CA PHE A 178 -18.59 4.45 8.47
C PHE A 178 -19.06 5.00 9.82
N ILE A 179 -18.16 5.01 10.79
CA ILE A 179 -18.40 5.52 12.14
C ILE A 179 -17.69 6.86 12.26
N ASN A 180 -18.47 7.93 12.43
CA ASN A 180 -17.91 9.27 12.57
C ASN A 180 -17.24 9.44 13.95
N GLY A 181 -15.95 9.80 13.94
CA GLY A 181 -15.12 9.94 15.13
C GLY A 181 -14.90 8.61 15.86
N SER A 182 -14.59 8.68 17.15
CA SER A 182 -14.30 7.49 17.95
C SER A 182 -15.52 6.59 18.15
N LEU A 183 -15.27 5.28 18.14
CA LEU A 183 -16.24 4.25 18.46
C LEU A 183 -16.63 4.33 19.94
N SER A 184 -17.93 4.45 20.20
CA SER A 184 -18.51 4.37 21.55
C SER A 184 -19.64 3.36 21.56
N SER A 185 -20.01 2.87 22.75
CA SER A 185 -21.04 1.85 22.93
C SER A 185 -22.36 2.22 22.29
N ASN A 186 -22.79 3.46 22.49
CA ASN A 186 -24.04 3.96 21.91
C ASN A 186 -23.96 4.04 20.38
N LYS A 187 -22.84 4.50 19.82
CA LYS A 187 -22.66 4.53 18.35
C LYS A 187 -22.66 3.12 17.77
N TYR A 188 -22.00 2.19 18.46
CA TYR A 188 -21.93 0.80 18.05
C TYR A 188 -23.32 0.15 18.04
N LEU A 189 -24.09 0.30 19.13
CA LEU A 189 -25.44 -0.24 19.20
C LEU A 189 -26.37 0.40 18.16
N THR A 190 -26.34 1.72 18.01
CA THR A 190 -27.14 2.43 17.01
C THR A 190 -26.84 1.91 15.60
N MET A 191 -25.56 1.73 15.26
CA MET A 191 -25.14 1.16 13.98
C MET A 191 -25.65 -0.28 13.80
N LEU A 192 -25.54 -1.13 14.82
CA LEU A 192 -26.07 -2.50 14.77
C LEU A 192 -27.59 -2.51 14.50
N GLN A 193 -28.35 -1.72 15.25
CA GLN A 193 -29.81 -1.72 15.19
C GLN A 193 -30.37 -1.04 13.94
N GLN A 194 -29.79 0.08 13.53
CA GLN A 194 -30.36 0.94 12.48
C GLN A 194 -29.78 0.66 11.10
N GLN A 195 -28.58 0.08 11.02
CA GLN A 195 -27.88 -0.12 9.74
C GLN A 195 -27.62 -1.60 9.47
N ILE A 196 -26.98 -2.31 10.38
CA ILE A 196 -26.49 -3.68 10.13
C ILE A 196 -27.63 -4.70 10.14
N ILE A 197 -28.41 -4.77 11.23
CA ILE A 197 -29.52 -5.74 11.36
C ILE A 197 -30.55 -5.61 10.22
N PRO A 198 -30.97 -4.41 9.80
CA PRO A 198 -31.86 -4.26 8.64
C PRO A 198 -31.28 -4.84 7.34
N VAL A 199 -29.98 -4.64 7.09
CA VAL A 199 -29.30 -5.21 5.92
C VAL A 199 -29.23 -6.72 6.03
N VAL A 200 -28.89 -7.28 7.19
CA VAL A 200 -28.86 -8.74 7.37
C VAL A 200 -30.25 -9.36 7.18
N ARG A 201 -31.31 -8.69 7.66
CA ARG A 201 -32.71 -9.12 7.49
C ARG A 201 -33.22 -9.03 6.05
N SER A 202 -32.67 -8.14 5.22
CA SER A 202 -33.09 -8.03 3.82
C SER A 202 -32.47 -9.10 2.93
N LEU A 203 -31.37 -9.71 3.37
CA LEU A 203 -30.82 -10.90 2.73
C LEU A 203 -31.81 -12.05 2.99
N SER A 204 -32.19 -12.77 1.94
CA SER A 204 -33.10 -13.93 2.03
C SER A 204 -32.42 -15.14 2.69
N ILE A 205 -31.85 -14.95 3.87
CA ILE A 205 -31.11 -15.92 4.67
C ILE A 205 -31.92 -16.28 5.91
N ASN A 206 -31.79 -17.54 6.36
CA ASN A 206 -32.38 -17.94 7.63
C ASN A 206 -31.52 -17.43 8.79
N LEU A 207 -31.98 -16.37 9.46
CA LEU A 207 -31.28 -15.75 10.59
C LEU A 207 -31.05 -16.69 11.77
N GLU A 208 -31.88 -17.73 11.94
CA GLU A 208 -31.72 -18.70 13.04
C GLU A 208 -30.43 -19.53 12.89
N ASN A 209 -29.88 -19.59 11.67
CA ASN A 209 -28.62 -20.28 11.36
C ASN A 209 -27.43 -19.32 11.25
N VAL A 210 -27.62 -18.03 11.55
CA VAL A 210 -26.55 -17.02 11.47
C VAL A 210 -25.97 -16.77 12.85
N TRP A 211 -24.67 -17.00 12.98
CA TRP A 211 -23.92 -16.70 14.19
C TRP A 211 -23.24 -15.34 14.06
N PHE A 212 -23.44 -14.47 15.05
CA PHE A 212 -22.72 -13.20 15.11
C PHE A 212 -21.41 -13.38 15.87
N GLN A 213 -20.28 -13.10 15.20
CA GLN A 213 -18.95 -13.18 15.78
C GLN A 213 -18.26 -11.81 15.70
N GLN A 214 -17.64 -11.39 16.81
CA GLN A 214 -16.86 -10.16 16.93
C GLN A 214 -15.73 -10.35 17.95
N ASP A 215 -14.81 -9.38 18.02
CA ASP A 215 -13.71 -9.38 18.99
C ASP A 215 -14.17 -8.93 20.39
N GLY A 216 -13.28 -9.09 21.37
CA GLY A 216 -13.52 -8.74 22.77
C GLY A 216 -13.40 -7.24 23.09
N CYS A 217 -13.57 -6.33 22.13
CA CYS A 217 -13.45 -4.90 22.39
C CYS A 217 -14.41 -4.46 23.51
N PRO A 218 -13.95 -3.70 24.53
CA PRO A 218 -14.80 -3.30 25.65
C PRO A 218 -16.09 -2.59 25.22
N VAL A 219 -16.03 -1.83 24.12
CA VAL A 219 -17.17 -1.12 23.55
C VAL A 219 -18.26 -2.08 23.03
N HIS A 220 -17.88 -3.28 22.59
CA HIS A 220 -18.82 -4.30 22.10
C HIS A 220 -19.53 -5.05 23.23
N ASN A 221 -18.95 -5.02 24.44
CA ASN A 221 -19.43 -5.76 25.61
C ASN A 221 -20.02 -4.84 26.70
N SER A 222 -20.21 -3.56 26.39
CA SER A 222 -20.80 -2.62 27.35
C SER A 222 -22.25 -2.96 27.62
N GLN A 223 -22.62 -3.03 28.89
CA GLN A 223 -24.02 -3.01 29.30
C GLN A 223 -24.53 -1.57 29.18
N GLN A 224 -25.66 -1.38 28.50
CA GLN A 224 -26.39 -0.12 28.52
C GLN A 224 -27.28 -0.04 29.76
#